data_AF-A0A060C705-F1
#
_entry.id   AF-A0A060C705-F1
#
_cell.length_a   1.000
_cell.length_b   1.000
_cell.length_c   1.000
_cell.angle_alpha   90.00
_cell.angle_beta   90.00
_cell.angle_gamma   90.00
#
_symmetry.space_group_name_H-M   'P 1'
#
loop_
_entity.id
_entity.type
_entity.pdbx_description
1 polymer ?
#
loop_
_entity_poly.entity_id
_entity_poly.type
_entity_poly.pdbx_seq_one_letter_code
_entity_poly.pdbx_strand_id
1 'polypeptide(L)'
;VEHGLDSPYGDWLEEWPKDETWEKRVTTRVPCADYFGVRDQALMAHATQIDPDGRWFAVPRELQADVWPTEDFELVESHVASTLPEDDLFAGVMPDA
;
A
#
# COMPACT_ATOMS: atom_id res chain seq x y z
N VAL A 1 19.65 8.80 1.01
CA VAL A 1 19.68 8.50 -0.43
C VAL A 1 20.39 7.16 -0.62
N GLU A 2 19.75 6.07 -0.22
CA GLU A 2 20.38 4.73 -0.21
C GLU A 2 20.48 4.15 -1.64
N HIS A 3 19.52 4.49 -2.51
CA HIS A 3 19.45 4.00 -3.90
C HIS A 3 19.97 5.00 -4.95
N GLY A 4 20.55 6.14 -4.54
CA GLY A 4 21.05 7.15 -5.49
C GLY A 4 19.96 7.89 -6.30
N LEU A 5 18.69 7.73 -5.93
CA LEU A 5 17.53 8.34 -6.62
C LEU A 5 17.06 9.59 -5.86
N ASP A 6 16.71 10.63 -6.62
CA ASP A 6 15.94 11.76 -6.09
C ASP A 6 14.50 11.30 -5.79
N SER A 7 13.97 11.73 -4.64
CA SER A 7 12.60 11.36 -4.26
C SER A 7 11.60 12.06 -5.17
N PRO A 8 10.73 11.34 -5.90
CA PRO A 8 9.68 11.96 -6.71
C PRO A 8 8.61 12.65 -5.85
N TYR A 9 8.68 12.48 -4.54
CA TYR A 9 7.72 13.02 -3.57
C TYR A 9 8.34 14.08 -2.64
N GLY A 10 9.58 14.52 -2.88
CA GLY A 10 10.32 15.41 -1.98
C GLY A 10 9.51 16.62 -1.53
N ASP A 11 9.17 17.51 -2.47
CA ASP A 11 8.41 18.74 -2.21
C ASP A 11 7.06 18.44 -1.51
N TRP A 12 6.38 17.36 -1.92
CA TRP A 12 5.10 16.95 -1.34
C TRP A 12 5.23 16.48 0.11
N LEU A 13 6.32 15.81 0.45
CA LEU A 13 6.61 15.33 1.80
C LEU A 13 7.03 16.48 2.74
N GLU A 14 7.56 17.59 2.21
CA GLU A 14 7.87 18.78 3.02
C GLU A 14 6.62 19.40 3.62
N GLU A 15 5.53 19.42 2.87
CA GLU A 15 4.23 19.95 3.30
C GLU A 15 3.33 18.90 3.97
N TRP A 16 3.76 17.64 4.00
CA TRP A 16 2.94 16.54 4.49
C TRP A 16 2.74 16.63 6.02
N PRO A 17 1.47 16.70 6.51
CA PRO A 17 1.23 16.75 7.93
C PRO A 17 1.76 15.48 8.60
N LYS A 18 2.45 15.65 9.74
CA LYS A 18 2.97 14.53 10.51
C LYS A 18 2.01 14.22 11.66
N ASP A 19 1.37 13.07 11.58
CA ASP A 19 0.46 12.57 12.61
C ASP A 19 0.88 11.15 13.01
N GLU A 20 1.42 11.02 14.22
CA GLU A 20 1.87 9.74 14.79
C GLU A 20 0.73 8.74 15.02
N THR A 21 -0.52 9.16 14.90
CA THR A 21 -1.67 8.25 15.01
C THR A 21 -1.90 7.44 13.74
N TRP A 22 -1.43 7.90 12.57
CA TRP A 22 -1.69 7.19 11.30
C TRP A 22 -1.05 5.82 11.26
N GLU A 23 0.21 5.70 11.70
CA GLU A 23 0.87 4.39 11.79
C GLU A 23 0.17 3.46 12.79
N LYS A 24 -0.41 4.01 13.86
CA LYS A 24 -1.15 3.24 14.88
C LYS A 24 -2.49 2.71 14.37
N ARG A 25 -3.03 3.28 13.29
CA ARG A 25 -4.28 2.82 12.64
C ARG A 25 -4.04 1.61 11.75
N VAL A 26 -2.81 1.43 11.25
CA VAL A 26 -2.46 0.24 10.47
C VAL A 26 -2.42 -0.96 11.39
N THR A 27 -3.43 -1.81 11.25
CA THR A 27 -3.62 -3.01 12.07
C THR A 27 -3.44 -4.29 11.26
N THR A 28 -3.44 -4.17 9.93
CA THR A 28 -3.36 -5.29 9.00
C THR A 28 -2.39 -4.95 7.87
N ARG A 29 -1.52 -5.89 7.51
CA ARG A 29 -0.61 -5.73 6.36
C ARG A 29 -0.66 -6.98 5.49
N VAL A 30 -1.15 -6.86 4.27
CA VAL A 30 -1.33 -7.98 3.34
C VAL A 30 -0.20 -7.98 2.31
N PRO A 31 0.67 -9.00 2.25
CA PRO A 31 1.70 -9.11 1.22
C PRO A 31 1.08 -9.17 -0.18
N CYS A 32 1.49 -8.25 -1.06
CA CYS A 32 0.94 -8.13 -2.41
C CYS A 32 1.98 -7.80 -3.48
N ALA A 33 3.28 -7.76 -3.13
CA ALA A 33 4.37 -7.42 -4.04
C ALA A 33 4.36 -8.25 -5.35
N ASP A 34 4.02 -9.55 -5.27
CA ASP A 34 3.90 -10.45 -6.43
C ASP A 34 2.85 -9.97 -7.45
N TYR A 35 1.89 -9.15 -7.02
CA TYR A 35 0.79 -8.62 -7.83
C TYR A 35 0.99 -7.18 -8.28
N PHE A 36 2.10 -6.51 -7.91
CA PHE A 36 2.37 -5.13 -8.35
C PHE A 36 2.40 -4.98 -9.87
N GLY A 37 2.88 -5.99 -10.61
CA GLY A 37 2.81 -5.96 -12.07
C GLY A 37 1.37 -5.92 -12.60
N VAL A 38 0.44 -6.64 -11.97
CA VAL A 38 -0.98 -6.61 -12.34
C VAL A 38 -1.62 -5.28 -11.96
N ARG A 39 -1.30 -4.75 -10.78
CA ARG A 39 -1.71 -3.41 -10.33
C ARG A 39 -1.28 -2.32 -11.30
N ASP A 40 -0.02 -2.35 -11.76
CA ASP A 40 0.52 -1.36 -12.72
C ASP A 40 -0.27 -1.40 -14.04
N GLN A 41 -0.60 -2.59 -14.56
CA GLN A 41 -1.43 -2.73 -15.77
C GLN A 41 -2.85 -2.22 -15.55
N ALA A 42 -3.43 -2.46 -14.38
CA ALA A 42 -4.75 -1.93 -14.02
C ALA A 42 -4.73 -0.40 -13.97
N LEU A 43 -3.72 0.21 -13.33
CA LEU A 43 -3.55 1.67 -13.30
C LEU A 43 -3.41 2.25 -14.71
N MET A 44 -2.63 1.62 -15.58
CA MET A 44 -2.46 2.04 -16.98
C MET A 44 -3.76 1.99 -17.79
N ALA A 45 -4.69 1.08 -17.46
CA ALA A 45 -5.98 1.02 -18.13
C ALA A 45 -6.86 2.25 -17.84
N HIS A 46 -6.62 2.97 -16.73
CA HIS A 46 -7.27 4.23 -16.39
C HIS A 46 -6.64 5.44 -17.12
N ALA A 47 -6.52 5.33 -18.45
CA ALA A 47 -5.76 6.26 -19.30
C ALA A 47 -6.21 7.73 -19.24
N THR A 48 -7.45 8.01 -18.83
CA THR A 48 -7.96 9.39 -18.69
C THR A 48 -7.72 9.99 -17.30
N GLN A 49 -7.36 9.17 -16.31
CA GLN A 49 -7.19 9.54 -14.92
C GLN A 49 -5.73 9.47 -14.47
N ILE A 50 -4.95 8.59 -15.09
CA ILE A 50 -3.56 8.31 -14.72
C ILE A 50 -2.65 8.77 -15.83
N ASP A 51 -1.73 9.68 -15.48
CA ASP A 51 -0.60 10.03 -16.31
C ASP A 51 0.42 8.86 -16.30
N PRO A 52 0.70 8.22 -17.45
CA PRO A 52 1.67 7.12 -17.52
C PRO A 52 3.10 7.53 -17.19
N ASP A 53 3.43 8.82 -17.30
CA ASP A 53 4.73 9.39 -16.94
C ASP A 53 4.71 10.00 -15.52
N GLY A 54 3.59 9.84 -14.81
CA GLY A 54 3.34 10.46 -13.52
C GLY A 54 3.87 9.68 -12.31
N ARG A 55 3.55 10.22 -11.13
CA ARG A 55 4.05 9.77 -9.81
C ARG A 55 3.76 8.31 -9.44
N TRP A 56 2.80 7.67 -10.10
CA TRP A 56 2.43 6.26 -9.86
C TRP A 56 3.52 5.29 -10.35
N PHE A 57 4.33 5.70 -11.33
CA PHE A 57 5.35 4.85 -11.96
C PHE A 57 6.78 5.37 -11.75
N ALA A 58 6.94 6.44 -10.96
CA ALA A 58 8.22 7.11 -10.74
C ALA A 58 9.20 6.31 -9.87
N VAL A 59 8.71 5.39 -9.03
CA VAL A 59 9.54 4.54 -8.16
C VAL A 59 9.69 3.15 -8.80
N PRO A 60 10.92 2.61 -8.96
CA PRO A 60 11.13 1.27 -9.49
C PRO A 60 10.36 0.20 -8.71
N ARG A 61 9.75 -0.76 -9.41
CA ARG A 61 8.90 -1.80 -8.78
C ARG A 61 9.67 -2.64 -7.77
N GLU A 62 10.92 -2.97 -8.08
CA GLU A 62 11.79 -3.75 -7.22
C GLU A 62 12.04 -3.02 -5.89
N LEU A 63 12.17 -1.69 -5.94
CA LEU A 63 12.33 -0.87 -4.75
C LEU A 63 11.03 -0.78 -3.94
N GLN A 64 9.87 -0.67 -4.61
CA GLN A 64 8.57 -0.72 -3.92
C GLN A 64 8.40 -2.06 -3.20
N ALA A 65 8.73 -3.18 -3.85
CA ALA A 65 8.62 -4.52 -3.27
C ALA A 65 9.60 -4.75 -2.10
N ASP A 66 10.80 -4.16 -2.15
CA ASP A 66 11.79 -4.28 -1.07
C ASP A 66 11.40 -3.46 0.17
N VAL A 67 10.94 -2.22 -0.03
CA VAL A 67 10.67 -1.28 1.08
C VAL A 67 9.23 -1.38 1.60
N TRP A 68 8.26 -1.65 0.73
CA TRP A 68 6.83 -1.67 1.07
C TRP A 68 6.06 -2.78 0.31
N PRO A 69 6.26 -4.07 0.68
CA PRO A 69 5.69 -5.20 -0.05
C PRO A 69 4.19 -5.43 0.21
N THR A 70 3.55 -4.60 1.05
CA THR A 70 2.20 -4.83 1.57
C THR A 70 1.22 -3.75 1.14
N GLU A 71 -0.06 -4.11 1.09
CA GLU A 71 -1.15 -3.17 1.23
C GLU A 71 -1.60 -3.15 2.70
N ASP A 72 -1.81 -1.95 3.22
CA ASP A 72 -2.01 -1.70 4.64
C ASP A 72 -3.47 -1.30 4.90
N PHE A 73 -4.09 -1.93 5.91
CA PHE A 73 -5.50 -1.75 6.25
C PHE A 73 -5.69 -1.45 7.74
N GLU A 74 -6.87 -0.92 8.07
CA GLU A 74 -7.35 -0.71 9.42
C GLU A 74 -8.58 -1.60 9.69
N LEU A 75 -8.51 -2.43 10.73
CA LEU A 75 -9.64 -3.12 11.31
C LEU A 75 -10.52 -2.12 12.10
N VAL A 76 -11.47 -1.52 11.40
CA VAL A 76 -12.42 -0.55 11.99
C VAL A 76 -13.46 -1.26 12.88
N GLU A 77 -13.94 -2.42 12.44
CA GLU A 77 -14.97 -3.20 13.13
C GLU A 77 -14.79 -4.69 12.81
N SER A 78 -14.96 -5.56 13.81
CA SER A 78 -14.92 -7.02 13.62
C SER A 78 -16.13 -7.68 14.27
N HIS A 79 -16.74 -8.63 13.54
CA HIS A 79 -17.87 -9.44 14.01
C HIS A 79 -17.44 -10.86 14.37
N VAL A 80 -16.14 -11.13 14.25
CA VAL A 80 -15.49 -12.39 14.61
C VAL A 80 -14.36 -12.11 15.60
N ALA A 81 -13.81 -13.15 16.22
CA ALA A 81 -12.61 -12.97 17.04
C ALA A 81 -11.42 -12.64 16.13
N SER A 82 -10.82 -11.46 16.29
CA SER A 82 -9.61 -11.02 15.57
C SER A 82 -8.41 -10.91 16.51
N THR A 83 -7.20 -11.14 15.99
CA THR A 83 -5.93 -10.92 16.69
C THR A 83 -5.06 -10.00 15.86
N LEU A 84 -4.44 -9.01 16.49
CA LEU A 84 -3.60 -8.02 15.81
C LEU A 84 -2.10 -8.32 15.97
N PRO A 85 -1.25 -7.95 14.98
CA PRO A 85 -1.64 -7.47 13.65
C PRO A 85 -2.21 -8.60 12.78
N GLU A 86 -3.07 -8.26 11.83
CA GLU A 86 -3.61 -9.21 10.86
C GLU A 86 -2.71 -9.30 9.61
N ASP A 87 -2.68 -10.47 9.00
CA ASP A 87 -2.00 -10.76 7.72
C ASP A 87 -2.96 -11.35 6.65
N ASP A 88 -4.20 -11.65 7.04
CA ASP A 88 -5.28 -12.18 6.20
C ASP A 88 -6.61 -11.51 6.57
N LEU A 89 -7.21 -10.79 5.62
CA LEU A 89 -8.52 -10.11 5.79
C LEU A 89 -9.69 -11.08 5.95
N PHE A 90 -9.49 -12.37 5.63
CA PHE A 90 -10.51 -13.40 5.75
C PHE A 90 -10.35 -14.27 7.00
N ALA A 91 -9.37 -13.97 7.86
CA ALA A 91 -9.14 -14.72 9.09
C ALA A 91 -10.42 -14.76 9.95
N GLY A 92 -10.91 -15.97 10.24
CA GLY A 92 -12.13 -16.20 11.01
C GLY A 92 -13.44 -16.07 10.23
N VAL A 93 -13.40 -15.70 8.94
CA VAL A 93 -14.57 -15.71 8.05
C VAL A 93 -14.74 -17.10 7.46
N MET A 94 -15.90 -17.72 7.70
CA MET A 94 -16.25 -19.00 7.11
C MET A 94 -16.99 -18.75 5.78
N PRO A 95 -16.61 -19.41 4.68
CA PRO A 95 -17.42 -19.40 3.46
C PRO A 95 -18.74 -20.13 3.75
N ASP A 96 -19.84 -19.38 3.63
CA ASP A 96 -21.25 -19.75 3.76
C ASP A 96 -21.72 -20.31 5.13
N ALA A 97 -22.41 -19.44 5.88
CA ALA A 97 -23.41 -19.78 6.90
C ALA A 97 -24.82 -19.50 6.36
#